data_AF-A1ZYX8-F1
#
_entry.id   AF-A1ZYX8-F1
#
_cell.length_a   1.000
_cell.length_b   1.000
_cell.length_c   1.000
_cell.angle_alpha   90.00
_cell.angle_beta   90.00
_cell.angle_gamma   90.00
#
_symmetry.space_group_name_H-M   'P 1'
#
loop_
_entity.id
_entity.type
_entity.pdbx_description
1 polymer ?
#
loop_
_entity_poly.entity_id
_entity_poly.type
_entity_poly.pdbx_seq_one_letter_code
_entity_poly.pdbx_strand_id
1 'polypeptide(L)' 'MEKIKELKFFTKKIPLTFDSNGNSVNTLDIEQIKKEIGEVDIDYRSIAISQTDTHIMVTFRVASNKNENSKSIGFGG' A
#
# COMPACT_ATOMS: atom_id res chain seq x y z
N MET A 1 -2.87 5.38 -29.39
CA MET A 1 -3.86 4.89 -28.41
C MET A 1 -3.22 4.99 -27.03
N GLU A 2 -3.60 6.00 -26.24
CA GLU A 2 -3.10 6.16 -24.87
C GLU A 2 -3.80 5.15 -23.95
N LYS A 3 -3.02 4.23 -23.36
CA LYS A 3 -3.51 3.29 -22.35
C LYS A 3 -3.76 4.06 -21.07
N ILE A 4 -5.03 4.20 -20.67
CA ILE A 4 -5.40 4.83 -19.39
C ILE A 4 -4.80 3.96 -18.26
N LYS A 5 -3.77 4.46 -17.59
CA LYS A 5 -3.23 3.83 -16.38
C LYS A 5 -4.28 3.98 -15.27
N GLU A 6 -4.84 2.86 -14.82
CA GLU A 6 -5.80 2.87 -13.71
C GLU A 6 -5.02 3.15 -12.41
N LEU A 7 -5.24 4.33 -11.83
CA LEU A 7 -4.67 4.74 -10.55
C LEU A 7 -5.58 4.25 -9.43
N LYS A 8 -5.07 3.34 -8.59
CA LYS A 8 -5.73 2.88 -7.36
C LYS A 8 -5.02 3.41 -6.13
N PHE A 9 -5.71 3.49 -5.01
CA PHE A 9 -5.09 3.75 -3.72
C PHE A 9 -4.86 2.43 -3.00
N PHE A 10 -3.67 2.27 -2.43
CA PHE A 10 -3.34 1.16 -1.56
C PHE A 10 -2.98 1.71 -0.19
N THR A 11 -3.55 1.12 0.86
CA THR A 11 -3.29 1.50 2.25
C THR A 11 -2.76 0.29 3.03
N LYS A 12 -1.60 0.44 3.65
CA LYS A 12 -1.00 -0.55 4.55
C LYS A 12 -1.10 -0.06 6.00
N LYS A 13 -1.61 -0.92 6.88
CA LYS A 13 -1.58 -0.72 8.33
C LYS A 13 -0.34 -1.39 8.90
N ILE A 14 0.49 -0.63 9.59
CA ILE A 14 1.69 -1.09 10.29
C ILE A 14 1.47 -0.88 11.79
N PRO A 15 1.38 -1.94 12.59
CA PRO A 15 1.26 -1.79 14.04
C PRO A 15 2.51 -1.09 14.60
N LEU A 16 2.35 -0.30 15.66
CA LEU A 16 3.47 0.28 16.39
C LEU A 16 3.88 -0.72 17.47
N THR A 17 4.90 -1.52 17.17
CA THR A 17 5.54 -2.37 18.17
C THR A 17 6.94 -1.85 18.41
N PHE A 18 7.30 -1.73 19.69
CA PHE A 18 8.58 -1.23 20.12
C PHE A 18 9.36 -2.35 20.81
N ASP A 19 10.68 -2.40 20.60
CA ASP A 19 11.56 -3.28 21.37
C ASP A 19 11.74 -2.75 22.80
N SER A 20 12.46 -3.51 23.64
CA SER A 20 12.77 -3.12 25.02
C SER A 20 13.61 -1.83 25.13
N ASN A 21 14.18 -1.34 24.03
CA ASN A 21 14.97 -0.12 23.95
C ASN A 21 14.16 1.07 23.40
N GLY A 22 12.87 0.87 23.09
CA GLY A 22 11.99 1.90 22.53
C GLY A 22 12.13 2.12 21.03
N ASN A 23 12.85 1.25 20.30
CA ASN A 23 12.95 1.34 18.85
C ASN A 23 11.74 0.66 18.19
N SER A 24 11.19 1.28 17.15
CA SER A 24 10.17 0.62 16.33
C SER A 24 10.77 -0.62 15.67
N VAL A 25 10.19 -1.79 15.93
CA VAL A 25 10.60 -3.03 15.26
C VAL A 25 9.93 -3.20 13.90
N ASN A 26 8.89 -2.42 13.61
CA ASN A 26 8.20 -2.48 12.34
C ASN A 26 8.69 -1.39 11.41
N THR A 27 9.03 -1.81 10.19
CA THR A 27 9.45 -0.96 9.10
C THR A 27 8.52 -1.16 7.91
N LEU A 28 8.34 -0.11 7.12
CA LEU A 28 7.62 -0.18 5.86
C LEU A 28 8.57 -0.74 4.79
N ASP A 29 8.44 -2.02 4.45
CA ASP A 29 9.15 -2.61 3.30
C ASP A 29 8.33 -2.42 2.01
N ILE A 30 8.74 -1.43 1.22
CA ILE A 30 8.10 -1.11 -0.06
C ILE A 30 8.29 -2.24 -1.09
N GLU A 31 9.41 -2.96 -1.07
CA GLU A 31 9.68 -4.04 -2.01
C GLU A 31 8.79 -5.24 -1.72
N GLN A 32 8.57 -5.55 -0.44
CA GLN A 32 7.57 -6.53 -0.03
C GLN A 32 6.17 -6.12 -0.46
N ILE A 33 5.80 -4.85 -0.27
CA ILE A 33 4.51 -4.32 -0.70
C ILE A 33 4.32 -4.49 -2.21
N LYS A 34 5.32 -4.13 -3.03
CA LYS A 34 5.26 -4.32 -4.50
C LYS A 34 5.03 -5.78 -4.89
N LYS A 35 5.62 -6.72 -4.17
CA LYS A 35 5.39 -8.16 -4.36
C LYS A 35 3.96 -8.57 -3.97
N GLU A 36 3.41 -8.03 -2.89
CA GLU A 36 2.05 -8.31 -2.44
C GLU A 36 0.98 -7.81 -3.43
N ILE A 37 1.20 -6.63 -4.04
CA ILE A 37 0.21 -5.99 -4.92
C ILE A 37 0.43 -6.23 -6.42
N GLY A 38 1.50 -6.94 -6.79
CA GLY A 38 1.76 -7.41 -8.15
C GLY A 38 2.56 -6.47 -9.04
N GLU A 39 3.83 -6.22 -8.72
CA GLU A 39 4.83 -5.47 -9.53
C GLU A 39 4.26 -4.22 -10.22
N VAL A 40 3.48 -3.43 -9.48
CA VAL A 40 2.89 -2.17 -9.95
C VAL A 40 3.82 -1.00 -9.65
N ASP A 41 3.74 0.04 -10.47
CA ASP A 41 4.41 1.30 -10.21
C ASP A 41 3.74 2.00 -9.01
N ILE A 42 4.53 2.33 -8.00
CA ILE A 42 4.10 3.12 -6.84
C ILE A 42 4.45 4.59 -7.09
N ASP A 43 3.46 5.46 -6.99
CA ASP A 43 3.69 6.90 -7.00
C ASP A 43 4.07 7.39 -5.60
N TYR A 44 5.38 7.43 -5.33
CA TYR A 44 5.93 7.89 -4.05
C TYR A 44 5.57 9.34 -3.72
N ARG A 45 5.23 10.19 -4.71
CA ARG A 45 4.82 11.58 -4.46
C ARG A 45 3.43 11.68 -3.84
N SER A 46 2.65 10.60 -3.94
CA SER A 46 1.30 10.50 -3.38
C SER A 46 1.25 9.84 -2.00
N ILE A 47 2.40 9.57 -1.39
CA ILE A 47 2.46 8.94 -0.07
C ILE A 47 1.81 9.85 0.96
N ALA A 48 0.77 9.32 1.62
CA ALA A 48 0.14 9.90 2.79
C ALA A 48 0.37 8.97 3.98
N ILE A 49 0.89 9.53 5.07
CA ILE A 49 1.16 8.81 6.31
C ILE A 49 0.24 9.37 7.39
N SER A 50 -0.51 8.50 8.05
CA SER A 50 -1.32 8.83 9.21
C SER A 50 -0.89 7.94 10.37
N GLN A 51 -0.63 8.54 11.52
CA GLN A 51 -0.21 7.81 12.72
C GLN A 51 -1.27 7.92 13.80
N THR A 52 -1.49 6.81 14.50
CA THR A 52 -2.28 6.70 15.72
C THR A 52 -1.41 6.14 16.83
N ASP A 53 -1.94 6.05 18.06
CA ASP A 53 -1.20 5.51 19.21
C ASP A 53 -0.82 4.03 19.04
N THR A 54 -1.51 3.29 18.17
CA THR A 54 -1.36 1.83 18.02
C THR A 54 -0.79 1.40 16.68
N HIS A 55 -0.85 2.26 15.66
CA HIS A 55 -0.43 1.91 14.31
C HIS A 55 -0.19 3.13 13.42
N ILE A 56 0.60 2.93 12.39
CA ILE A 56 0.80 3.85 11.26
C ILE A 56 0.02 3.29 10.07
N MET A 57 -0.74 4.14 9.39
CA MET A 57 -1.32 3.86 8.08
C MET A 57 -0.52 4.60 7.01
N VAL A 58 -0.06 3.86 6.01
CA VAL A 58 0.63 4.42 4.85
C VAL A 58 -0.23 4.17 3.63
N THR A 59 -0.62 5.25 2.95
CA THR A 59 -1.43 5.20 1.72
C THR A 59 -0.62 5.75 0.57
N PHE A 60 -0.65 5.08 -0.58
CA PHE A 60 -0.02 5.56 -1.82
C PHE A 60 -0.85 5.17 -3.03
N ARG A 61 -0.69 5.92 -4.11
CA ARG A 61 -1.27 5.59 -5.40
C ARG A 61 -0.41 4.55 -6.11
N VAL A 62 -1.09 3.58 -6.69
CA VAL A 62 -0.49 2.51 -7.48
C VAL A 62 -1.07 2.55 -8.88
N ALA A 63 -0.20 2.52 -9.88
CA ALA A 63 -0.59 2.46 -11.28
C ALA A 63 -0.45 1.01 -11.74
N SER A 64 -1.58 0.32 -11.90
CA SER A 64 -1.57 -1.02 -12.48
C SER A 64 -1.51 -0.87 -13.99
N ASN A 65 -0.47 -1.43 -14.63
CA ASN A 65 -0.57 -1.77 -16.04
C ASN A 65 -1.62 -2.88 -16.13
N LYS A 66 -2.84 -2.54 -16.53
CA LYS A 66 -3.92 -3.51 -16.79
C LYS A 66 -3.43 -4.51 -17.85
N ASN A 67 -2.97 -5.68 -17.40
CA ASN A 67 -3.21 -6.92 -18.10
C ASN A 67 -4.15 -7.74 -17.19
N GLU A 68 -5.20 -8.28 -17.78
CA GLU A 68 -6.42 -8.75 -17.14
C GLU A 68 -6.19 -9.71 -15.96
N ASN A 69 -6.73 -9.37 -14.78
CA ASN A 69 -7.46 -10.33 -13.96
C ASN A 69 -8.39 -9.60 -12.98
N SER A 70 -9.52 -9.16 -13.51
CA SER A 70 -10.67 -8.73 -12.70
C SER A 70 -11.23 -9.95 -11.96
N LYS A 71 -10.64 -10.34 -10.83
CA LYS A 71 -11.37 -11.10 -9.82
C LYS A 71 -12.07 -10.11 -8.92
N SER A 72 -13.35 -9.92 -9.23
CA SER A 72 -14.36 -9.18 -8.50
C SER A 72 -14.20 -9.33 -6.99
N ILE A 73 -14.10 -8.21 -6.27
CA ILE A 73 -14.44 -8.13 -4.85
C ILE A 73 -15.85 -7.54 -4.80
N GLY A 74 -16.85 -8.42 -4.64
CA GLY A 74 -18.21 -8.01 -4.34
C GLY A 74 -18.30 -7.62 -2.86
N PHE A 75 -18.74 -6.40 -2.59
CA PHE A 75 -19.38 -6.05 -1.32
C PHE A 75 -20.88 -5.99 -1.61
N GLY A 76 -21.64 -6.93 -1.06
CA GLY A 76 -23.09 -6.96 -1.14
C GLY A 76 -23.67 -7.51 0.16
N GLY A 77 -24.65 -6.77 0.71
CA GLY A 77 -25.47 -7.16 1.86
C GLY A 77 -25.42 -6.16 2.99
#